data_AF-A0A4D4K919-F1
#
_entry.id   AF-A0A4D4K919-F1
#
_cell.length_a   1.000
_cell.length_b   1.000
_cell.length_c   1.000
_cell.angle_alpha   90.00
_cell.angle_beta   90.00
_cell.angle_gamma   90.00
#
_symmetry.space_group_name_H-M   'P 1'
#
loop_
_entity.id
_entity.type
_entity.pdbx_description
1 polymer ?
#
loop_
_entity_poly.entity_id
_entity_poly.type
_entity_poly.pdbx_seq_one_letter_code
_entity_poly.pdbx_strand_id
1 'polypeptide(L)'
;MTAPGGDAPAPAPADRGVAAPRVRPFSLVGVVWDQPSADLRGRVQVRTRAVGGAWSPWRELLPYGDEAPDPDSPELRGVRAHGGTAPLWVGASDGVQARVRPEGVVAGDGGAGGGAGADAGTSADAAAGASAGVDGGASAGVDGGAVADAGAGARAAALPSGLRLELIDPGEAPAPPPDRAVLRALPAHPVPTAGSAAPGARPSAEAPGKPSWGPSGVSRWSARPFPRPSRPSTIRPSKPSVRPSWPSRWSAKPSSPRPSRSSAKPLPYPSTHTTPATPSTPPPDVLAEEATKANAARYSAPRPSIVTRAGWGADEKIRETGHVYSKTVKVAFIHHTVTGNKYSCSQAPSVMRSIYRYHVKSLGWRDYGYNFTIDKCGKIYEGRSGGVTKAVRGAHTLGFNTNSMGVAVLGTFSTKKPSAKAVKAIAKLTAWKLGLFKRNPRGTTHLVSGGGNKYKKGANVKLHVIAGHRDGFATECPGKDLYKKLGSVRKTAARLQGR
;
A
#
# COMPACT_ATOMS: atom_id res chain seq x y z
N MET A 1 -52.50 37.11 -25.82
CA MET A 1 -51.18 37.12 -25.15
C MET A 1 -51.15 35.98 -24.16
N THR A 2 -50.30 34.99 -24.39
CA THR A 2 -50.11 33.82 -23.51
C THR A 2 -48.63 33.68 -23.27
N ALA A 3 -48.19 33.76 -22.01
CA ALA A 3 -46.78 33.68 -21.66
C ALA A 3 -46.29 32.21 -21.76
N PRO A 4 -45.04 31.97 -22.20
CA PRO A 4 -44.45 30.63 -22.13
C PRO A 4 -44.19 30.26 -20.67
N GLY A 5 -44.55 29.04 -20.29
CA GLY A 5 -44.26 28.50 -18.97
C GLY A 5 -42.75 28.28 -18.80
N GLY A 6 -42.17 28.76 -17.71
CA GLY A 6 -40.79 28.46 -17.37
C GLY A 6 -40.66 27.04 -16.82
N ASP A 7 -39.75 26.25 -17.40
CA ASP A 7 -39.39 24.94 -16.87
C ASP A 7 -38.86 25.07 -15.43
N ALA A 8 -39.45 24.27 -14.53
CA ALA A 8 -38.94 24.17 -13.17
C ALA A 8 -37.54 23.51 -13.19
N PRO A 9 -36.54 24.05 -12.47
CA PRO A 9 -35.21 23.47 -12.45
C PRO A 9 -35.25 22.03 -11.91
N ALA A 10 -34.62 21.11 -12.63
CA ALA A 10 -34.59 19.70 -12.26
C ALA A 10 -34.08 19.50 -10.82
N PRO A 11 -34.68 18.61 -10.02
CA PRO A 11 -34.33 18.46 -8.61
C PRO A 11 -32.87 18.06 -8.46
N ALA A 12 -32.12 18.85 -7.68
CA ALA A 12 -30.72 18.57 -7.38
C ALA A 12 -30.60 17.14 -6.79
N PRO A 13 -29.61 16.34 -7.23
CA PRO A 13 -29.55 14.93 -6.88
C PRO A 13 -29.34 14.76 -5.37
N ALA A 14 -30.35 14.20 -4.71
CA ALA A 14 -30.48 14.20 -3.26
C ALA A 14 -29.38 13.38 -2.54
N ASP A 15 -28.97 13.87 -1.37
CA ASP A 15 -28.05 13.17 -0.47
C ASP A 15 -28.57 11.77 -0.13
N ARG A 16 -27.72 10.75 -0.29
CA ARG A 16 -27.94 9.45 0.32
C ARG A 16 -27.07 9.35 1.56
N GLY A 17 -27.69 9.12 2.73
CA GLY A 17 -26.96 9.12 4.00
C GLY A 17 -27.58 8.26 5.08
N VAL A 18 -26.80 8.01 6.11
CA VAL A 18 -27.16 7.27 7.33
C VAL A 18 -26.73 8.06 8.54
N ALA A 19 -27.59 8.09 9.56
CA ALA A 19 -27.34 8.76 10.83
C ALA A 19 -27.59 7.81 11.99
N ALA A 20 -26.57 7.62 12.83
CA ALA A 20 -26.64 6.83 14.05
C ALA A 20 -26.22 7.70 15.24
N PRO A 21 -27.17 8.28 16.00
CA PRO A 21 -26.87 9.21 17.10
C PRO A 21 -26.31 8.51 18.34
N ARG A 22 -26.33 7.17 18.40
CA ARG A 22 -25.61 6.36 19.40
C ARG A 22 -25.18 5.04 18.75
N VAL A 23 -23.91 4.70 18.90
CA VAL A 23 -23.29 3.44 18.44
C VAL A 23 -22.35 2.90 19.53
N ARG A 24 -21.82 1.67 19.35
CA ARG A 24 -20.69 1.21 20.17
C ARG A 24 -19.49 2.16 19.98
N PRO A 25 -18.67 2.41 21.02
CA PRO A 25 -17.49 3.26 20.90
C PRO A 25 -16.55 2.80 19.79
N PHE A 26 -16.01 3.77 19.05
CA PHE A 26 -15.04 3.55 17.97
C PHE A 26 -14.00 4.67 17.99
N SER A 27 -12.93 4.55 17.20
CA SER A 27 -11.96 5.65 17.03
C SER A 27 -11.48 5.88 15.59
N LEU A 28 -11.91 5.03 14.66
CA LEU A 28 -11.66 5.20 13.23
C LEU A 28 -12.93 4.87 12.44
N VAL A 29 -13.17 5.64 11.38
CA VAL A 29 -14.28 5.43 10.44
C VAL A 29 -13.74 5.27 9.03
N GLY A 30 -14.34 4.36 8.27
CA GLY A 30 -14.15 4.22 6.83
C GLY A 30 -15.47 3.82 6.16
N VAL A 31 -15.51 3.88 4.84
CA VAL A 31 -16.60 3.32 4.03
C VAL A 31 -15.99 2.29 3.09
N VAL A 32 -16.65 1.14 2.92
CA VAL A 32 -16.16 0.03 2.07
C VAL A 32 -17.29 -0.52 1.20
N TRP A 33 -16.92 -1.22 0.12
CA TRP A 33 -17.83 -1.82 -0.84
C TRP A 33 -17.27 -3.14 -1.40
N ASP A 34 -18.13 -3.96 -2.02
CA ASP A 34 -17.82 -5.37 -2.27
C ASP A 34 -16.69 -5.59 -3.26
N GLN A 35 -16.67 -4.83 -4.37
CA GLN A 35 -15.73 -4.99 -5.48
C GLN A 35 -14.61 -3.92 -5.44
N PRO A 36 -13.34 -4.29 -5.20
CA PRO A 36 -12.22 -3.33 -5.13
C PRO A 36 -12.04 -2.43 -6.35
N SER A 37 -12.43 -2.90 -7.53
CA SER A 37 -12.32 -2.17 -8.80
C SER A 37 -13.55 -1.31 -9.14
N ALA A 38 -14.58 -1.27 -8.30
CA ALA A 38 -15.75 -0.43 -8.54
C ALA A 38 -15.46 1.03 -8.17
N ASP A 39 -15.68 1.96 -9.11
CA ASP A 39 -15.55 3.40 -8.87
C ASP A 39 -16.64 3.92 -7.93
N LEU A 40 -16.23 4.63 -6.88
CA LEU A 40 -17.15 5.41 -6.06
C LEU A 40 -17.36 6.79 -6.68
N ARG A 41 -18.34 6.90 -7.58
CA ARG A 41 -18.71 8.13 -8.29
C ARG A 41 -19.51 9.10 -7.40
N GLY A 42 -18.86 9.61 -6.36
CA GLY A 42 -19.45 10.50 -5.37
C GLY A 42 -18.52 10.79 -4.21
N ARG A 43 -18.65 11.97 -3.60
CA ARG A 43 -17.87 12.38 -2.42
C ARG A 43 -18.52 11.88 -1.15
N VAL A 44 -17.87 10.93 -0.46
CA VAL A 44 -18.29 10.48 0.86
C VAL A 44 -17.91 11.53 1.90
N GLN A 45 -18.88 11.96 2.71
CA GLN A 45 -18.65 12.83 3.84
C GLN A 45 -19.14 12.17 5.13
N VAL A 46 -18.38 12.34 6.21
CA VAL A 46 -18.72 11.87 7.55
C VAL A 46 -18.60 12.98 8.58
N ARG A 47 -19.37 12.88 9.66
CA ARG A 47 -19.09 13.56 10.93
C ARG A 47 -19.31 12.61 12.10
N THR A 48 -18.57 12.80 13.18
CA THR A 48 -18.64 11.94 14.37
C THR A 48 -18.90 12.76 15.62
N ARG A 49 -19.55 12.15 16.62
CA ARG A 49 -19.67 12.72 17.96
C ARG A 49 -18.62 12.08 18.85
N ALA A 50 -17.80 12.91 19.50
CA ALA A 50 -16.88 12.44 20.52
C ALA A 50 -17.67 11.91 21.74
N VAL A 51 -17.13 10.92 22.46
CA VAL A 51 -17.77 10.40 23.69
C VAL A 51 -18.02 11.55 24.67
N GLY A 52 -19.28 11.76 25.07
CA GLY A 52 -19.67 12.86 25.96
C GLY A 52 -19.49 14.27 25.38
N GLY A 53 -19.25 14.41 24.07
CA GLY A 53 -18.89 15.68 23.44
C GLY A 53 -19.76 16.08 22.24
N ALA A 54 -19.33 17.12 21.54
CA ALA A 54 -20.03 17.67 20.38
C ALA A 54 -19.78 16.86 19.08
N TRP A 55 -20.61 17.12 18.07
CA TRP A 55 -20.40 16.66 16.70
C TRP A 55 -19.27 17.42 16.02
N SER A 56 -18.44 16.73 15.24
CA SER A 56 -17.49 17.36 14.33
C SER A 56 -18.22 18.09 13.18
N PRO A 57 -17.54 19.04 12.51
CA PRO A 57 -17.91 19.42 11.15
C PRO A 57 -17.92 18.19 10.22
N TRP A 58 -18.59 18.31 9.08
CA TRP A 58 -18.48 17.33 7.99
C TRP A 58 -17.06 17.29 7.43
N ARG A 59 -16.56 16.09 7.15
CA ARG A 59 -15.22 15.81 6.62
C ARG A 59 -15.34 14.83 5.47
N GLU A 60 -14.59 15.04 4.41
CA GLU A 60 -14.55 14.12 3.28
C GLU A 60 -13.71 12.87 3.58
N LEU A 61 -14.15 11.72 3.07
CA LEU A 61 -13.38 10.48 3.02
C LEU A 61 -12.97 10.24 1.56
N LEU A 62 -11.68 10.36 1.29
CA LEU A 62 -11.12 10.15 -0.05
C LEU A 62 -11.20 8.66 -0.45
N PRO A 63 -11.46 8.32 -1.72
CA PRO A 63 -11.30 6.94 -2.22
C PRO A 63 -9.88 6.40 -1.99
N TYR A 64 -9.77 5.12 -1.65
CA TYR A 64 -8.51 4.43 -1.28
C TYR A 64 -8.19 3.34 -2.31
N GLY A 65 -8.15 3.73 -3.58
CA GLY A 65 -7.74 2.88 -4.70
C GLY A 65 -6.25 2.99 -5.06
N ASP A 66 -5.52 3.87 -4.38
CA ASP A 66 -4.08 4.11 -4.56
C ASP A 66 -3.19 3.22 -3.67
N GLU A 67 -3.79 2.66 -2.62
CA GLU A 67 -3.21 1.64 -1.76
C GLU A 67 -4.07 0.36 -1.82
N ALA A 68 -3.50 -0.73 -2.33
CA ALA A 68 -4.08 -2.06 -2.31
C ALA A 68 -2.99 -3.11 -2.61
N PRO A 69 -3.23 -4.41 -2.36
CA PRO A 69 -2.39 -5.47 -2.90
C PRO A 69 -2.42 -5.46 -4.44
N ASP A 70 -1.30 -5.76 -5.13
CA ASP A 70 -1.27 -5.73 -6.61
C ASP A 70 -2.23 -6.78 -7.22
N PRO A 71 -2.97 -6.49 -8.33
CA PRO A 71 -4.05 -7.35 -8.86
C PRO A 71 -3.64 -8.80 -9.13
N ASP A 72 -2.48 -9.03 -9.74
CA ASP A 72 -1.98 -10.37 -10.08
C ASP A 72 -1.12 -11.01 -8.97
N SER A 73 -1.02 -10.38 -7.81
CA SER A 73 -0.11 -10.82 -6.76
C SER A 73 -0.59 -12.10 -6.04
N PRO A 74 0.34 -12.85 -5.42
CA PRO A 74 -0.01 -13.83 -4.40
C PRO A 74 -0.75 -13.25 -3.18
N GLU A 75 -1.01 -11.94 -3.12
CA GLU A 75 -1.67 -11.29 -1.99
C GLU A 75 -3.19 -11.11 -2.17
N LEU A 76 -3.74 -11.36 -3.36
CA LEU A 76 -5.19 -11.42 -3.57
C LEU A 76 -5.73 -12.85 -3.74
N ARG A 77 -4.87 -13.85 -3.93
CA ARG A 77 -5.30 -15.23 -4.12
C ARG A 77 -5.92 -15.80 -2.84
N GLY A 78 -7.22 -16.14 -2.91
CA GLY A 78 -8.00 -16.63 -1.78
C GLY A 78 -8.58 -15.54 -0.86
N VAL A 79 -8.33 -14.27 -1.19
CA VAL A 79 -8.68 -13.12 -0.35
C VAL A 79 -9.94 -12.43 -0.89
N ARG A 80 -10.93 -12.20 -0.02
CA ARG A 80 -12.07 -11.33 -0.35
C ARG A 80 -11.68 -9.89 -0.05
N ALA A 81 -10.88 -9.30 -0.93
CA ALA A 81 -10.56 -7.89 -0.85
C ALA A 81 -11.81 -7.05 -1.11
N HIS A 82 -11.93 -5.92 -0.41
CA HIS A 82 -12.98 -4.93 -0.60
C HIS A 82 -12.39 -3.59 -1.06
N GLY A 83 -13.19 -2.81 -1.78
CA GLY A 83 -12.86 -1.41 -2.05
C GLY A 83 -13.20 -0.56 -0.82
N GLY A 84 -12.58 0.61 -0.69
CA GLY A 84 -12.87 1.49 0.45
C GLY A 84 -12.35 2.91 0.33
N THR A 85 -12.65 3.70 1.35
CA THR A 85 -12.11 5.06 1.55
C THR A 85 -10.91 5.04 2.49
N ALA A 86 -10.13 6.13 2.48
CA ALA A 86 -8.97 6.28 3.34
C ALA A 86 -9.41 6.24 4.82
N PRO A 87 -8.70 5.48 5.69
CA PRO A 87 -9.11 5.28 7.07
C PRO A 87 -9.01 6.57 7.90
N LEU A 88 -10.14 7.07 8.40
CA LEU A 88 -10.19 8.33 9.14
C LEU A 88 -10.19 8.11 10.65
N TRP A 89 -9.05 8.33 11.29
CA TRP A 89 -8.99 8.48 12.75
C TRP A 89 -9.79 9.70 13.22
N VAL A 90 -10.67 9.47 14.17
CA VAL A 90 -11.55 10.46 14.81
C VAL A 90 -11.34 10.56 16.32
N GLY A 91 -10.66 9.58 16.95
CA GLY A 91 -10.58 9.45 18.40
C GLY A 91 -11.89 8.93 19.00
N ALA A 92 -11.92 8.73 20.33
CA ALA A 92 -13.05 8.12 21.02
C ALA A 92 -14.40 8.80 20.66
N SER A 93 -15.23 8.07 19.92
CA SER A 93 -16.49 8.55 19.35
C SER A 93 -17.61 7.54 19.60
N ASP A 94 -18.84 8.01 19.82
CA ASP A 94 -20.03 7.21 20.13
C ASP A 94 -21.25 7.53 19.24
N GLY A 95 -21.06 8.38 18.22
CA GLY A 95 -22.08 8.74 17.24
C GLY A 95 -21.46 9.02 15.88
N VAL A 96 -22.18 8.72 14.81
CA VAL A 96 -21.71 8.95 13.43
C VAL A 96 -22.87 9.35 12.51
N GLN A 97 -22.57 10.21 11.54
CA GLN A 97 -23.40 10.45 10.37
C GLN A 97 -22.51 10.38 9.14
N ALA A 98 -23.02 9.75 8.08
CA ALA A 98 -22.35 9.63 6.79
C ALA A 98 -23.32 9.99 5.67
N ARG A 99 -22.82 10.59 4.59
CA ARG A 99 -23.56 10.90 3.37
C ARG A 99 -22.68 10.76 2.15
N VAL A 100 -23.23 10.31 1.03
CA VAL A 100 -22.59 10.41 -0.28
C VAL A 100 -23.22 11.57 -1.01
N ARG A 101 -22.39 12.56 -1.36
CA ARG A 101 -22.75 13.64 -2.27
C ARG A 101 -22.44 13.17 -3.70
N PRO A 102 -23.36 13.32 -4.66
CA PRO A 102 -23.04 13.17 -6.08
C PRO A 102 -21.85 14.06 -6.44
N GLU A 103 -21.01 13.61 -7.36
CA GLU A 103 -20.15 14.55 -8.06
C GLU A 103 -21.06 15.47 -8.88
N GLY A 104 -20.94 16.77 -8.63
CA GLY A 104 -21.65 17.76 -9.44
C GLY A 104 -21.08 17.66 -10.84
N VAL A 105 -21.94 17.40 -11.82
CA VAL A 105 -21.60 17.66 -13.22
C VAL A 105 -21.29 19.14 -13.29
N VAL A 106 -20.05 19.50 -13.61
CA VAL A 106 -19.75 20.85 -14.05
C VAL A 106 -20.47 20.97 -15.38
N ALA A 107 -21.61 21.68 -15.39
CA ALA A 107 -22.21 22.09 -16.63
C ALA A 107 -21.13 22.86 -17.41
N GLY A 108 -20.84 22.42 -18.63
CA GLY A 108 -20.01 23.22 -19.51
C GLY A 108 -20.81 24.45 -19.88
N ASP A 109 -20.52 25.58 -19.23
CA ASP A 109 -21.12 26.85 -19.61
C ASP A 109 -20.72 27.14 -21.06
N GLY A 110 -21.70 26.98 -21.96
CA GLY A 110 -21.60 27.45 -23.34
C GLY A 110 -21.32 28.94 -23.32
N GLY A 111 -20.35 29.38 -24.12
CA GLY A 111 -19.80 30.73 -24.01
C GLY A 111 -20.87 31.82 -24.20
N ALA A 112 -20.97 32.69 -23.20
CA ALA A 112 -21.51 34.05 -23.34
C ALA A 112 -20.40 35.01 -22.90
N GLY A 113 -20.07 35.99 -23.76
CA GLY A 113 -18.95 36.90 -23.52
C GLY A 113 -19.20 37.87 -22.36
N GLY A 114 -18.13 38.22 -21.64
CA GLY A 114 -18.14 39.20 -20.55
C GLY A 114 -16.74 39.74 -20.30
N GLY A 115 -16.52 41.00 -20.67
CA GLY A 115 -15.19 41.61 -20.84
C GLY A 115 -14.17 41.42 -19.72
N ALA A 116 -12.96 41.05 -20.11
CA ALA A 116 -11.77 41.26 -19.30
C ALA A 116 -11.35 42.73 -19.42
N GLY A 117 -11.40 43.48 -18.31
CA GLY A 117 -10.77 44.79 -18.21
C GLY A 117 -9.25 44.65 -18.30
N ALA A 118 -8.60 45.51 -19.09
CA ALA A 118 -7.16 45.46 -19.28
C ALA A 118 -6.41 46.17 -18.13
N ASP A 119 -5.42 45.49 -17.55
CA ASP A 119 -4.31 46.15 -16.88
C ASP A 119 -3.25 46.55 -17.92
N ALA A 120 -2.75 47.78 -17.81
CA ALA A 120 -1.81 48.35 -18.79
C ALA A 120 -0.39 47.79 -18.64
N GLY A 121 0.27 47.48 -19.77
CA GLY A 121 1.59 46.85 -19.77
C GLY A 121 2.33 46.83 -21.12
N THR A 122 2.68 48.03 -21.62
CA THR A 122 3.81 48.33 -22.54
C THR A 122 3.95 47.64 -23.91
N SER A 123 4.00 48.52 -24.93
CA SER A 123 4.88 48.50 -26.13
C SER A 123 4.75 47.42 -27.23
N ALA A 124 4.21 47.91 -28.36
CA ALA A 124 4.88 47.99 -29.68
C ALA A 124 4.82 46.81 -30.70
N ASP A 125 4.53 47.24 -31.94
CA ASP A 125 4.95 46.75 -33.26
C ASP A 125 4.36 45.47 -33.89
N ALA A 126 3.33 45.73 -34.70
CA ALA A 126 3.35 45.64 -36.17
C ALA A 126 3.09 44.31 -36.93
N ALA A 127 2.35 44.49 -38.04
CA ALA A 127 2.18 43.63 -39.23
C ALA A 127 1.49 42.26 -39.06
N ALA A 128 0.77 41.67 -40.01
CA ALA A 128 -0.01 42.05 -41.21
C ALA A 128 -0.25 40.73 -41.99
N GLY A 129 -1.31 40.63 -42.80
CA GLY A 129 -1.60 39.46 -43.65
C GLY A 129 -2.90 38.74 -43.27
N ALA A 130 -4.04 39.03 -43.90
CA ALA A 130 -4.46 38.56 -45.24
C ALA A 130 -4.88 37.05 -45.20
N SER A 131 -6.18 36.72 -45.22
CA SER A 131 -7.02 36.48 -46.43
C SER A 131 -6.65 35.19 -47.18
N ALA A 132 -7.54 34.37 -47.75
CA ALA A 132 -9.01 34.31 -47.84
C ALA A 132 -9.38 32.84 -48.21
N GLY A 133 -10.68 32.52 -48.34
CA GLY A 133 -11.11 31.21 -48.87
C GLY A 133 -12.58 30.91 -48.58
N VAL A 134 -13.46 31.37 -49.47
CA VAL A 134 -14.90 31.04 -49.48
C VAL A 134 -15.13 29.93 -50.52
N ASP A 135 -16.19 29.15 -50.32
CA ASP A 135 -17.04 28.44 -51.30
C ASP A 135 -17.48 27.08 -50.71
N GLY A 136 -18.72 26.61 -50.82
CA GLY A 136 -19.87 27.13 -51.58
C GLY A 136 -20.53 26.00 -52.38
N GLY A 137 -21.59 25.38 -51.84
CA GLY A 137 -22.31 24.29 -52.54
C GLY A 137 -23.48 23.74 -51.71
N ALA A 138 -24.67 23.59 -52.31
CA ALA A 138 -25.94 23.46 -51.60
C ALA A 138 -26.86 22.33 -52.11
N SER A 139 -27.78 21.89 -51.23
CA SER A 139 -29.12 21.25 -51.51
C SER A 139 -29.18 19.95 -52.34
N ALA A 140 -30.17 19.05 -52.25
CA ALA A 140 -31.27 18.69 -51.32
C ALA A 140 -31.70 17.24 -51.71
N GLY A 141 -32.55 16.44 -51.04
CA GLY A 141 -33.36 16.48 -49.80
C GLY A 141 -33.77 15.01 -49.49
N VAL A 142 -34.88 14.59 -48.88
CA VAL A 142 -36.03 15.15 -48.11
C VAL A 142 -36.50 14.01 -47.15
N ASP A 143 -37.50 14.23 -46.29
CA ASP A 143 -38.25 13.26 -45.46
C ASP A 143 -37.47 12.48 -44.36
N GLY A 144 -38.01 12.25 -43.15
CA GLY A 144 -39.34 12.55 -42.61
C GLY A 144 -39.71 11.53 -41.52
N GLY A 145 -39.14 11.64 -40.32
CA GLY A 145 -39.29 10.61 -39.27
C GLY A 145 -39.12 11.14 -37.84
N ALA A 146 -40.21 11.12 -37.08
CA ALA A 146 -40.38 11.63 -35.73
C ALA A 146 -39.17 11.57 -34.76
N VAL A 147 -38.87 12.72 -34.16
CA VAL A 147 -38.07 12.83 -32.93
C VAL A 147 -38.75 12.09 -31.78
N ALA A 148 -38.05 11.11 -31.20
CA ALA A 148 -38.28 10.64 -29.85
C ALA A 148 -37.15 11.16 -28.96
N ASP A 149 -37.40 12.28 -28.28
CA ASP A 149 -36.49 12.80 -27.25
C ASP A 149 -36.44 11.82 -26.07
N ALA A 150 -35.46 10.92 -26.10
CA ALA A 150 -35.13 10.04 -25.00
C ALA A 150 -34.37 10.86 -23.94
N GLY A 151 -35.12 11.69 -23.21
CA GLY A 151 -34.61 12.65 -22.23
C GLY A 151 -33.50 12.05 -21.36
N ALA A 152 -32.27 12.52 -21.60
CA ALA A 152 -31.06 12.08 -20.93
C ALA A 152 -30.96 12.67 -19.51
N GLY A 153 -32.00 12.47 -18.70
CA GLY A 153 -31.97 12.78 -17.28
C GLY A 153 -30.77 12.07 -16.65
N ALA A 154 -29.86 12.85 -16.07
CA ALA A 154 -28.60 12.37 -15.53
C ALA A 154 -28.86 11.27 -14.48
N ARG A 155 -28.72 10.00 -14.90
CA ARG A 155 -28.81 8.85 -13.99
C ARG A 155 -27.72 9.00 -12.94
N ALA A 156 -28.11 9.42 -11.74
CA ALA A 156 -27.22 9.52 -10.59
C ALA A 156 -26.40 8.23 -10.50
N ALA A 157 -25.08 8.37 -10.61
CA ALA A 157 -24.19 7.22 -10.79
C ALA A 157 -24.44 6.19 -9.69
N ALA A 158 -24.69 4.94 -10.09
CA ALA A 158 -25.04 3.89 -9.15
C ALA A 158 -23.91 3.70 -8.14
N LEU A 159 -24.23 3.79 -6.86
CA LEU A 159 -23.28 3.53 -5.79
C LEU A 159 -22.80 2.06 -5.86
N PRO A 160 -21.53 1.76 -5.55
CA PRO A 160 -21.01 0.40 -5.52
C PRO A 160 -21.85 -0.54 -4.64
N SER A 161 -21.94 -1.82 -5.04
CA SER A 161 -22.66 -2.84 -4.25
C SER A 161 -22.00 -3.04 -2.88
N GLY A 162 -22.83 -3.26 -1.86
CA GLY A 162 -22.36 -3.51 -0.49
C GLY A 162 -21.72 -2.30 0.20
N LEU A 163 -21.94 -1.09 -0.33
CA LEU A 163 -21.46 0.16 0.27
C LEU A 163 -21.95 0.29 1.73
N ARG A 164 -21.02 0.29 2.67
CA ARG A 164 -21.30 0.26 4.12
C ARG A 164 -20.29 1.08 4.91
N LEU A 165 -20.71 1.51 6.10
CA LEU A 165 -19.89 2.23 7.06
C LEU A 165 -19.17 1.25 8.00
N GLU A 166 -17.87 1.43 8.18
CA GLU A 166 -17.01 0.61 9.04
C GLU A 166 -16.57 1.46 10.23
N LEU A 167 -16.96 1.04 11.44
CA LEU A 167 -16.65 1.72 12.69
C LEU A 167 -15.68 0.87 13.50
N ILE A 168 -14.44 1.33 13.61
CA ILE A 168 -13.34 0.52 14.12
C ILE A 168 -12.94 0.97 15.52
N ASP A 169 -13.20 0.09 16.49
CA ASP A 169 -12.54 0.08 17.78
C ASP A 169 -11.07 -0.38 17.61
N PRO A 170 -10.06 0.39 18.07
CA PRO A 170 -8.67 -0.07 18.10
C PRO A 170 -8.46 -1.34 18.94
N GLY A 171 -9.36 -1.62 19.89
CA GLY A 171 -9.16 -2.60 20.95
C GLY A 171 -8.16 -2.12 22.00
N GLU A 172 -8.07 -2.92 23.06
CA GLU A 172 -7.28 -2.63 24.26
C GLU A 172 -5.82 -2.26 23.96
N ALA A 173 -5.24 -1.45 24.84
CA ALA A 173 -3.81 -1.18 24.79
C ALA A 173 -3.04 -2.49 25.09
N PRO A 174 -1.86 -2.72 24.48
CA PRO A 174 -0.99 -3.78 24.95
C PRO A 174 -0.70 -3.55 26.44
N ALA A 175 -0.71 -4.64 27.21
CA ALA A 175 -0.22 -4.59 28.59
C ALA A 175 1.19 -3.94 28.60
N PRO A 176 1.50 -3.10 29.61
CA PRO A 176 2.85 -2.56 29.72
C PRO A 176 3.86 -3.71 29.74
N PRO A 177 5.04 -3.57 29.09
CA PRO A 177 6.06 -4.59 29.20
C PRO A 177 6.38 -4.79 30.70
N PRO A 178 6.61 -6.05 31.15
CA PRO A 178 6.99 -6.29 32.53
C PRO A 178 8.23 -5.44 32.87
N ASP A 179 8.25 -4.91 34.09
CA ASP A 179 9.33 -4.03 34.53
C ASP A 179 10.69 -4.71 34.29
N ARG A 180 11.69 -3.93 33.91
CA ARG A 180 13.08 -4.39 33.85
C ARG A 180 13.57 -4.91 35.22
N ALA A 181 12.98 -4.44 36.33
CA ALA A 181 13.19 -5.04 37.64
C ALA A 181 12.63 -6.49 37.70
N VAL A 182 11.37 -6.69 37.29
CA VAL A 182 10.74 -8.02 37.23
C VAL A 182 11.47 -8.97 36.28
N LEU A 183 11.90 -8.49 35.10
CA LEU A 183 12.69 -9.29 34.15
C LEU A 183 14.10 -9.64 34.66
N ARG A 184 14.65 -8.89 35.62
CA ARG A 184 15.91 -9.22 36.32
C ARG A 184 15.70 -10.11 37.55
N ALA A 185 14.49 -10.12 38.10
CA ALA A 185 14.10 -10.96 39.24
C ALA A 185 13.59 -12.34 38.82
N LEU A 186 13.35 -12.58 37.52
CA LEU A 186 13.13 -13.93 37.01
C LEU A 186 14.41 -14.77 37.25
N PRO A 187 14.31 -15.94 37.91
CA PRO A 187 15.46 -16.80 38.09
C PRO A 187 16.00 -17.21 36.73
N ALA A 188 17.32 -17.14 36.56
CA ALA A 188 17.96 -17.66 35.36
C ALA A 188 17.67 -19.16 35.28
N HIS A 189 16.86 -19.57 34.30
CA HIS A 189 16.65 -21.00 34.05
C HIS A 189 18.01 -21.65 33.79
N PRO A 190 18.42 -22.67 34.56
CA PRO A 190 19.67 -23.35 34.29
C PRO A 190 19.62 -23.94 32.88
N VAL A 191 20.68 -23.72 32.12
CA VAL A 191 20.85 -24.37 30.81
C VAL A 191 20.84 -25.88 31.05
N PRO A 192 19.94 -26.65 30.44
CA PRO A 192 19.88 -28.09 30.68
C PRO A 192 21.13 -28.75 30.12
N THR A 193 22.05 -29.14 31.01
CA THR A 193 23.16 -30.03 30.69
C THR A 193 22.62 -31.38 30.26
N ALA A 194 23.02 -31.86 29.09
CA ALA A 194 22.62 -33.18 28.61
C ALA A 194 23.23 -34.28 29.52
N GLY A 195 22.38 -35.06 30.18
CA GLY A 195 22.81 -36.16 31.04
C GLY A 195 21.65 -36.96 31.61
N SER A 196 21.58 -38.24 31.24
CA SER A 196 20.79 -39.31 31.86
C SER A 196 19.26 -39.13 31.95
N ALA A 197 18.55 -39.79 31.04
CA ALA A 197 17.13 -40.09 31.19
C ALA A 197 16.93 -41.38 32.00
N ALA A 198 15.96 -41.39 32.92
CA ALA A 198 15.33 -42.59 33.47
C ALA A 198 13.80 -42.36 33.49
N PRO A 199 12.96 -43.39 33.22
CA PRO A 199 11.57 -43.17 32.85
C PRO A 199 10.60 -43.27 34.03
N GLY A 200 9.48 -42.52 33.96
CA GLY A 200 8.25 -42.86 34.68
C GLY A 200 7.65 -41.79 35.58
N ALA A 201 6.93 -40.82 34.99
CA ALA A 201 5.79 -40.15 35.64
C ALA A 201 4.91 -39.46 34.58
N ARG A 202 3.63 -39.83 34.50
CA ARG A 202 2.61 -39.03 33.82
C ARG A 202 1.97 -38.08 34.84
N PRO A 203 1.90 -36.76 34.58
CA PRO A 203 0.93 -35.89 35.23
C PRO A 203 -0.40 -35.94 34.43
N SER A 204 -1.51 -36.13 35.13
CA SER A 204 -2.85 -36.05 34.55
C SER A 204 -3.19 -34.64 34.09
N ALA A 205 -3.93 -34.52 32.99
CA ALA A 205 -4.46 -33.24 32.54
C ALA A 205 -5.78 -32.92 33.24
N GLU A 206 -5.81 -31.84 34.02
CA GLU A 206 -7.03 -31.29 34.61
C GLU A 206 -7.44 -30.04 33.83
N ALA A 207 -8.69 -30.01 33.34
CA ALA A 207 -9.18 -28.99 32.42
C ALA A 207 -10.16 -28.04 33.12
N PRO A 208 -9.91 -26.72 33.15
CA PRO A 208 -10.91 -25.76 33.63
C PRO A 208 -12.05 -25.59 32.63
N GLY A 209 -13.28 -25.51 33.13
CA GLY A 209 -14.51 -25.54 32.34
C GLY A 209 -14.74 -24.33 31.42
N LYS A 210 -15.58 -24.53 30.40
CA LYS A 210 -16.03 -23.49 29.46
C LYS A 210 -17.29 -22.78 30.01
N PRO A 211 -17.31 -21.44 30.12
CA PRO A 211 -18.58 -20.71 30.27
C PRO A 211 -19.27 -20.56 28.91
N SER A 212 -20.49 -21.08 28.81
CA SER A 212 -21.36 -20.93 27.64
C SER A 212 -22.00 -19.54 27.59
N TRP A 213 -21.84 -18.81 26.48
CA TRP A 213 -22.59 -17.60 26.19
C TRP A 213 -23.20 -17.67 24.79
N GLY A 214 -24.53 -17.59 24.71
CA GLY A 214 -25.28 -17.68 23.46
C GLY A 214 -25.21 -16.42 22.61
N PRO A 215 -25.43 -16.51 21.28
CA PRO A 215 -25.40 -15.36 20.39
C PRO A 215 -26.72 -14.58 20.43
N SER A 216 -26.66 -13.27 20.63
CA SER A 216 -27.79 -12.36 20.47
C SER A 216 -27.37 -11.07 19.76
N GLY A 217 -28.23 -10.56 18.86
CA GLY A 217 -28.05 -9.25 18.24
C GLY A 217 -27.61 -9.19 16.77
N VAL A 218 -28.17 -10.02 15.88
CA VAL A 218 -28.17 -9.74 14.42
C VAL A 218 -29.56 -9.35 13.93
N SER A 219 -29.83 -8.05 13.84
CA SER A 219 -31.06 -7.51 13.28
C SER A 219 -31.09 -7.65 11.75
N ARG A 220 -31.61 -8.77 11.25
CA ARG A 220 -31.84 -9.01 9.81
C ARG A 220 -33.33 -8.78 9.50
N TRP A 221 -33.62 -7.86 8.59
CA TRP A 221 -34.98 -7.65 8.09
C TRP A 221 -35.39 -8.70 7.05
N SER A 222 -36.68 -9.00 7.02
CA SER A 222 -37.29 -10.12 6.32
C SER A 222 -37.39 -9.91 4.81
N ALA A 223 -37.21 -11.00 4.03
CA ALA A 223 -37.57 -11.07 2.62
C ALA A 223 -38.46 -12.30 2.37
N ARG A 224 -39.57 -12.12 1.64
CA ARG A 224 -40.47 -13.21 1.25
C ARG A 224 -39.87 -14.07 0.13
N PRO A 225 -40.26 -15.35 0.01
CA PRO A 225 -39.61 -16.31 -0.89
C PRO A 225 -40.11 -16.22 -2.34
N PHE A 226 -39.22 -16.51 -3.28
CA PHE A 226 -39.53 -16.83 -4.68
C PHE A 226 -38.87 -18.18 -5.07
N PRO A 227 -39.39 -18.88 -6.11
CA PRO A 227 -39.34 -20.35 -6.15
C PRO A 227 -38.04 -20.96 -6.68
N ARG A 228 -37.85 -22.25 -6.36
CA ARG A 228 -36.79 -23.10 -6.90
C ARG A 228 -37.00 -23.40 -8.39
N PRO A 229 -35.94 -23.38 -9.22
CA PRO A 229 -35.90 -24.13 -10.47
C PRO A 229 -35.39 -25.58 -10.27
N SER A 230 -35.82 -26.46 -11.17
CA SER A 230 -35.61 -27.92 -11.13
C SER A 230 -34.20 -28.37 -11.51
N ARG A 231 -33.78 -29.57 -11.06
CA ARG A 231 -32.63 -30.29 -11.65
C ARG A 231 -33.01 -30.84 -13.02
N PRO A 232 -32.05 -30.90 -13.97
CA PRO A 232 -31.92 -32.06 -14.85
C PRO A 232 -30.70 -32.92 -14.49
N SER A 233 -30.63 -34.09 -15.11
CA SER A 233 -29.78 -35.23 -14.77
C SER A 233 -28.42 -35.28 -15.49
N THR A 234 -27.59 -36.18 -14.97
CA THR A 234 -26.22 -36.53 -15.39
C THR A 234 -26.05 -36.94 -16.86
N ILE A 235 -25.04 -36.38 -17.52
CA ILE A 235 -24.24 -37.07 -18.56
C ILE A 235 -22.75 -36.83 -18.28
N ARG A 236 -21.91 -37.85 -18.45
CA ARG A 236 -20.47 -37.86 -18.17
C ARG A 236 -19.68 -38.19 -19.45
N PRO A 237 -18.76 -37.32 -19.90
CA PRO A 237 -17.70 -37.71 -20.83
C PRO A 237 -16.35 -37.94 -20.14
N SER A 238 -15.46 -38.63 -20.85
CA SER A 238 -14.16 -39.15 -20.40
C SER A 238 -13.01 -38.14 -20.50
N LYS A 239 -11.94 -38.37 -19.73
CA LYS A 239 -10.63 -37.71 -19.89
C LYS A 239 -9.81 -38.40 -20.98
N PRO A 240 -9.03 -37.66 -21.79
CA PRO A 240 -7.80 -38.17 -22.38
C PRO A 240 -6.61 -37.89 -21.46
N SER A 241 -5.83 -38.93 -21.14
CA SER A 241 -4.51 -38.79 -20.53
C SER A 241 -3.43 -38.70 -21.61
N VAL A 242 -2.53 -37.72 -21.52
CA VAL A 242 -1.31 -37.68 -22.34
C VAL A 242 -0.09 -37.86 -21.44
N ARG A 243 0.65 -38.93 -21.66
CA ARG A 243 2.00 -39.18 -21.16
C ARG A 243 2.96 -39.17 -22.36
N PRO A 244 4.19 -38.66 -22.24
CA PRO A 244 5.16 -38.68 -23.32
C PRO A 244 5.84 -40.05 -23.44
N SER A 245 6.04 -40.51 -24.68
CA SER A 245 6.86 -41.67 -25.03
C SER A 245 7.96 -41.26 -26.02
N TRP A 246 9.17 -41.74 -25.78
CA TRP A 246 10.27 -41.69 -26.75
C TRP A 246 10.15 -42.86 -27.73
N PRO A 247 10.81 -42.75 -28.90
CA PRO A 247 11.62 -43.86 -29.40
C PRO A 247 13.07 -43.45 -29.63
N SER A 248 13.95 -44.45 -29.78
CA SER A 248 15.41 -44.29 -29.82
C SER A 248 16.03 -44.88 -31.08
N ARG A 249 17.30 -44.48 -31.33
CA ARG A 249 18.37 -45.17 -32.10
C ARG A 249 18.44 -44.97 -33.63
N TRP A 250 19.42 -44.17 -34.06
CA TRP A 250 20.69 -44.59 -34.70
C TRP A 250 21.70 -43.41 -34.72
N SER A 251 22.97 -43.62 -34.32
CA SER A 251 24.19 -43.68 -35.16
C SER A 251 24.51 -42.39 -35.95
N ALA A 252 25.72 -41.80 -35.96
CA ALA A 252 27.03 -42.17 -35.38
C ALA A 252 27.91 -40.91 -35.10
N LYS A 253 29.07 -41.09 -34.45
CA LYS A 253 30.12 -40.05 -34.27
C LYS A 253 31.38 -40.41 -35.07
N PRO A 254 32.18 -39.43 -35.53
CA PRO A 254 33.62 -39.58 -35.75
C PRO A 254 34.43 -39.25 -34.48
N SER A 255 35.68 -39.70 -34.49
CA SER A 255 36.62 -39.78 -33.37
C SER A 255 37.55 -38.57 -33.22
N SER A 256 38.11 -38.40 -32.01
CA SER A 256 39.38 -37.69 -31.79
C SER A 256 40.47 -38.72 -31.49
N PRO A 257 41.70 -38.59 -32.04
CA PRO A 257 42.82 -39.41 -31.64
C PRO A 257 43.50 -38.86 -30.37
N ARG A 258 44.13 -39.77 -29.62
CA ARG A 258 44.93 -39.53 -28.42
C ARG A 258 46.26 -40.29 -28.59
N PRO A 259 47.38 -39.82 -28.01
CA PRO A 259 48.47 -40.74 -27.63
C PRO A 259 48.60 -40.97 -26.13
N SER A 260 49.43 -41.95 -25.79
CA SER A 260 49.42 -42.73 -24.55
C SER A 260 50.20 -42.12 -23.37
N ARG A 261 50.11 -42.81 -22.22
CA ARG A 261 50.98 -42.61 -21.03
C ARG A 261 52.27 -43.41 -21.19
N SER A 262 53.34 -42.99 -20.51
CA SER A 262 54.09 -43.90 -19.63
C SER A 262 54.78 -43.14 -18.48
N SER A 263 55.23 -43.89 -17.48
CA SER A 263 55.67 -43.44 -16.15
C SER A 263 57.20 -43.34 -16.02
N ALA A 264 57.71 -42.44 -15.17
CA ALA A 264 58.85 -42.70 -14.28
C ALA A 264 59.08 -41.56 -13.25
N LYS A 265 59.41 -41.92 -12.01
CA LYS A 265 60.23 -41.12 -11.06
C LYS A 265 61.69 -41.59 -11.24
N PRO A 266 62.71 -40.72 -11.07
CA PRO A 266 63.26 -40.49 -9.71
C PRO A 266 63.79 -39.05 -9.43
N LEU A 267 64.04 -38.79 -8.15
CA LEU A 267 64.95 -37.75 -7.59
C LEU A 267 66.33 -38.42 -7.34
N PRO A 268 67.48 -37.72 -7.19
CA PRO A 268 67.62 -36.45 -6.45
C PRO A 268 68.71 -35.40 -6.86
N TYR A 269 68.46 -34.12 -6.52
CA TYR A 269 69.42 -33.00 -6.24
C TYR A 269 70.51 -32.63 -7.30
N PRO A 270 71.24 -31.47 -7.23
CA PRO A 270 71.32 -30.46 -6.15
C PRO A 270 71.17 -28.97 -6.58
N SER A 271 71.42 -28.07 -5.61
CA SER A 271 71.92 -26.67 -5.73
C SER A 271 70.96 -25.50 -6.03
N THR A 272 70.66 -24.78 -4.94
CA THR A 272 70.72 -23.30 -4.79
C THR A 272 70.23 -22.37 -5.90
N HIS A 273 69.15 -21.63 -5.64
CA HIS A 273 69.13 -20.14 -5.63
C HIS A 273 67.80 -19.65 -5.04
N THR A 274 67.82 -19.02 -3.86
CA THR A 274 66.65 -18.36 -3.27
C THR A 274 66.68 -16.88 -3.60
N THR A 275 65.96 -16.46 -4.64
CA THR A 275 65.61 -15.04 -4.84
C THR A 275 64.51 -14.64 -3.85
N PRO A 276 64.61 -13.48 -3.16
CA PRO A 276 63.51 -12.97 -2.37
C PRO A 276 62.36 -12.57 -3.29
N ALA A 277 61.18 -13.14 -3.06
CA ALA A 277 59.99 -12.80 -3.83
C ALA A 277 59.54 -11.37 -3.48
N THR A 278 59.65 -10.46 -4.45
CA THR A 278 59.08 -9.12 -4.36
C THR A 278 57.57 -9.23 -4.07
N PRO A 279 57.01 -8.49 -3.10
CA PRO A 279 55.56 -8.50 -2.88
C PRO A 279 54.86 -7.92 -4.11
N SER A 280 54.18 -8.76 -4.88
CA SER A 280 53.47 -8.37 -6.08
C SER A 280 52.28 -7.49 -5.70
N THR A 281 52.39 -6.17 -5.95
CA THR A 281 51.25 -5.25 -5.85
C THR A 281 50.11 -5.80 -6.70
N PRO A 282 48.92 -6.07 -6.14
CA PRO A 282 47.81 -6.61 -6.92
C PRO A 282 47.39 -5.62 -8.02
N PRO A 283 46.92 -6.10 -9.19
CA PRO A 283 46.56 -5.21 -10.30
C PRO A 283 45.54 -4.15 -9.90
N PRO A 284 45.58 -2.95 -10.51
CA PRO A 284 44.70 -1.83 -10.12
C PRO A 284 43.21 -2.19 -10.20
N ASP A 285 42.80 -3.08 -11.11
CA ASP A 285 41.42 -3.56 -11.21
C ASP A 285 41.01 -4.43 -10.01
N VAL A 286 41.93 -5.25 -9.47
CA VAL A 286 41.67 -6.06 -8.27
C VAL A 286 41.59 -5.15 -7.04
N LEU A 287 42.46 -4.15 -6.94
CA LEU A 287 42.39 -3.11 -5.91
C LEU A 287 41.10 -2.27 -6.02
N ALA A 288 40.64 -1.95 -7.23
CA ALA A 288 39.39 -1.24 -7.45
C ALA A 288 38.16 -2.11 -7.14
N GLU A 289 38.19 -3.41 -7.46
CA GLU A 289 37.11 -4.35 -7.14
C GLU A 289 37.06 -4.67 -5.62
N GLU A 290 38.21 -4.81 -4.97
CA GLU A 290 38.29 -4.93 -3.51
C GLU A 290 37.90 -3.63 -2.80
N ALA A 291 38.33 -2.46 -3.28
CA ALA A 291 37.91 -1.17 -2.74
C ALA A 291 36.39 -0.95 -2.92
N THR A 292 35.81 -1.38 -4.03
CA THR A 292 34.34 -1.29 -4.23
C THR A 292 33.57 -2.33 -3.40
N LYS A 293 34.10 -3.55 -3.19
CA LYS A 293 33.56 -4.54 -2.23
C LYS A 293 33.64 -4.05 -0.78
N ALA A 294 34.78 -3.50 -0.36
CA ALA A 294 34.99 -2.90 0.95
C ALA A 294 34.06 -1.69 1.16
N ASN A 295 33.94 -0.80 0.18
CA ASN A 295 32.98 0.31 0.22
C ASN A 295 31.51 -0.18 0.25
N ALA A 296 31.18 -1.30 -0.38
CA ALA A 296 29.83 -1.89 -0.30
C ALA A 296 29.45 -2.42 1.11
N ALA A 297 30.43 -2.73 1.96
CA ALA A 297 30.21 -3.00 3.38
C ALA A 297 30.11 -1.71 4.23
N ARG A 298 30.81 -0.64 3.84
CA ARG A 298 30.80 0.66 4.54
C ARG A 298 29.46 1.39 4.43
N TYR A 299 28.74 1.28 3.31
CA TYR A 299 27.52 2.07 3.07
C TYR A 299 26.24 1.54 3.75
N SER A 300 26.30 1.40 5.08
CA SER A 300 25.17 1.05 5.95
C SER A 300 24.96 2.13 7.02
N ALA A 301 23.80 2.11 7.68
CA ALA A 301 23.49 3.02 8.78
C ALA A 301 23.05 2.22 10.01
N PRO A 302 23.25 2.72 11.25
CA PRO A 302 22.79 2.02 12.45
C PRO A 302 21.27 1.77 12.44
N ARG A 303 20.86 0.59 12.89
CA ARG A 303 19.44 0.25 13.03
C ARG A 303 18.77 1.22 14.02
N PRO A 304 17.71 1.95 13.62
CA PRO A 304 16.97 2.78 14.57
C PRO A 304 16.19 1.91 15.56
N SER A 305 15.82 2.49 16.70
CA SER A 305 14.80 1.89 17.58
C SER A 305 13.48 1.76 16.81
N ILE A 306 12.91 0.56 16.84
CA ILE A 306 11.66 0.19 16.17
C ILE A 306 10.77 -0.47 17.21
N VAL A 307 9.60 0.10 17.47
CA VAL A 307 8.55 -0.53 18.28
C VAL A 307 8.03 -1.74 17.51
N THR A 308 8.18 -2.92 18.08
CA THR A 308 7.73 -4.19 17.48
C THR A 308 6.20 -4.25 17.42
N ARG A 309 5.66 -5.17 16.61
CA ARG A 309 4.23 -5.46 16.55
C ARG A 309 3.60 -5.75 17.92
N ALA A 310 4.26 -6.56 18.76
CA ALA A 310 3.86 -6.76 20.15
C ALA A 310 3.85 -5.44 20.95
N GLY A 311 4.88 -4.60 20.80
CA GLY A 311 5.03 -3.34 21.52
C GLY A 311 3.99 -2.24 21.18
N TRP A 312 3.23 -2.37 20.09
CA TRP A 312 2.06 -1.51 19.82
C TRP A 312 0.70 -2.22 19.94
N GLY A 313 0.70 -3.51 20.29
CA GLY A 313 -0.50 -4.33 20.47
C GLY A 313 -1.12 -4.82 19.17
N ALA A 314 -0.30 -5.19 18.19
CA ALA A 314 -0.79 -5.87 16.99
C ALA A 314 -1.45 -7.21 17.37
N ASP A 315 -2.72 -7.38 17.00
CA ASP A 315 -3.38 -8.68 17.10
C ASP A 315 -2.87 -9.60 15.97
N GLU A 316 -1.91 -10.47 16.28
CA GLU A 316 -1.35 -11.41 15.31
C GLU A 316 -2.38 -12.44 14.81
N LYS A 317 -3.53 -12.61 15.49
CA LYS A 317 -4.58 -13.56 15.12
C LYS A 317 -5.45 -13.08 13.96
N ILE A 318 -5.44 -11.78 13.63
CA ILE A 318 -6.30 -11.27 12.55
C ILE A 318 -5.67 -11.38 11.17
N ARG A 319 -4.34 -11.27 11.06
CA ARG A 319 -3.63 -11.39 9.77
C ARG A 319 -3.56 -12.85 9.31
N GLU A 320 -3.29 -13.02 8.03
CA GLU A 320 -2.97 -14.34 7.49
C GLU A 320 -1.61 -14.87 7.96
N THR A 321 -1.48 -16.20 7.91
CA THR A 321 -0.22 -16.92 8.13
C THR A 321 0.68 -16.86 6.89
N GLY A 322 1.99 -16.79 7.13
CA GLY A 322 3.00 -16.68 6.07
C GLY A 322 3.26 -15.25 5.59
N HIS A 323 4.25 -15.10 4.72
CA HIS A 323 4.75 -13.81 4.23
C HIS A 323 5.09 -13.89 2.74
N VAL A 324 4.71 -12.86 1.98
CA VAL A 324 5.16 -12.70 0.58
C VAL A 324 6.42 -11.84 0.57
N TYR A 325 7.53 -12.38 0.10
CA TYR A 325 8.80 -11.65 0.00
C TYR A 325 9.10 -11.22 -1.45
N SER A 326 9.58 -9.99 -1.60
CA SER A 326 10.25 -9.51 -2.81
C SER A 326 11.72 -9.93 -2.81
N LYS A 327 12.39 -9.93 -3.98
CA LYS A 327 13.81 -10.30 -4.09
C LYS A 327 14.74 -9.28 -3.40
N THR A 328 14.31 -8.03 -3.29
CA THR A 328 15.10 -6.91 -2.76
C THR A 328 14.17 -5.75 -2.38
N VAL A 329 14.70 -4.68 -1.78
CA VAL A 329 14.06 -3.36 -1.78
C VAL A 329 14.87 -2.43 -2.67
N LYS A 330 14.21 -1.80 -3.65
CA LYS A 330 14.77 -0.79 -4.56
C LYS A 330 14.32 0.62 -4.18
N VAL A 331 13.06 0.79 -3.79
CA VAL A 331 12.43 2.08 -3.49
C VAL A 331 11.76 2.05 -2.12
N ALA A 332 11.88 3.14 -1.37
CA ALA A 332 11.06 3.45 -0.22
C ALA A 332 9.99 4.49 -0.61
N PHE A 333 8.72 4.09 -0.64
CA PHE A 333 7.61 5.02 -0.82
C PHE A 333 7.23 5.62 0.54
N ILE A 334 7.19 6.95 0.60
CA ILE A 334 6.76 7.70 1.77
C ILE A 334 5.29 8.07 1.61
N HIS A 335 4.52 7.72 2.63
CA HIS A 335 3.07 7.88 2.72
C HIS A 335 2.69 8.83 3.86
N HIS A 336 1.46 9.32 3.80
CA HIS A 336 0.72 9.76 4.98
C HIS A 336 -0.51 8.86 5.16
N THR A 337 -1.08 8.79 6.36
CA THR A 337 -2.25 7.92 6.61
C THR A 337 -3.60 8.62 6.43
N VAL A 338 -3.61 9.89 6.00
CA VAL A 338 -4.80 10.75 5.90
C VAL A 338 -5.59 10.90 7.23
N THR A 339 -4.98 10.50 8.35
CA THR A 339 -5.60 10.56 9.68
C THR A 339 -5.52 11.94 10.32
N GLY A 340 -6.46 12.27 11.21
CA GLY A 340 -6.45 13.55 11.92
C GLY A 340 -5.20 13.74 12.80
N ASN A 341 -4.46 14.83 12.61
CA ASN A 341 -3.20 15.15 13.32
C ASN A 341 -3.33 15.37 14.86
N LYS A 342 -4.55 15.33 15.41
CA LYS A 342 -4.86 15.66 16.81
C LYS A 342 -4.52 14.55 17.82
N TYR A 343 -4.19 13.32 17.39
CA TYR A 343 -3.79 12.23 18.30
C TYR A 343 -2.60 12.60 19.20
N SER A 344 -2.55 12.16 20.45
CA SER A 344 -1.35 12.27 21.30
C SER A 344 -0.31 11.21 20.90
N CYS A 345 0.98 11.38 21.21
CA CYS A 345 1.97 10.34 20.87
C CYS A 345 1.79 9.03 21.68
N SER A 346 1.05 9.05 22.79
CA SER A 346 0.60 7.82 23.48
C SER A 346 -0.56 7.12 22.76
N GLN A 347 -1.35 7.84 21.96
CA GLN A 347 -2.41 7.27 21.11
C GLN A 347 -1.89 6.68 19.80
N ALA A 348 -0.63 6.90 19.39
CA ALA A 348 -0.10 6.39 18.11
C ALA A 348 -0.26 4.86 17.93
N PRO A 349 -0.01 3.99 18.94
CA PRO A 349 -0.35 2.57 18.88
C PRO A 349 -1.83 2.29 18.61
N SER A 350 -2.74 3.09 19.18
CA SER A 350 -4.18 2.97 19.00
C SER A 350 -4.59 3.32 17.56
N VAL A 351 -4.03 4.41 17.00
CA VAL A 351 -4.22 4.77 15.58
C VAL A 351 -3.77 3.62 14.67
N MET A 352 -2.61 3.02 14.96
CA MET A 352 -2.10 1.87 14.20
C MET A 352 -3.00 0.63 14.31
N ARG A 353 -3.49 0.27 15.51
CA ARG A 353 -4.42 -0.86 15.68
C ARG A 353 -5.72 -0.65 14.91
N SER A 354 -6.28 0.56 14.89
CA SER A 354 -7.47 0.86 14.08
C SER A 354 -7.20 0.75 12.58
N ILE A 355 -6.10 1.30 12.06
CA ILE A 355 -5.72 1.14 10.65
C ILE A 355 -5.51 -0.35 10.32
N TYR A 356 -4.84 -1.11 11.20
CA TYR A 356 -4.62 -2.55 11.04
C TYR A 356 -5.92 -3.35 10.96
N ARG A 357 -6.84 -3.11 11.90
CA ARG A 357 -8.18 -3.72 11.89
C ARG A 357 -8.95 -3.35 10.63
N TYR A 358 -8.90 -2.10 10.18
CA TYR A 358 -9.55 -1.67 8.93
C TYR A 358 -8.98 -2.40 7.70
N HIS A 359 -7.66 -2.41 7.54
CA HIS A 359 -7.02 -3.09 6.41
C HIS A 359 -7.38 -4.58 6.38
N VAL A 360 -7.36 -5.26 7.52
CA VAL A 360 -7.53 -6.72 7.56
C VAL A 360 -8.99 -7.16 7.64
N LYS A 361 -9.82 -6.54 8.47
CA LYS A 361 -11.22 -6.96 8.69
C LYS A 361 -12.21 -6.27 7.75
N SER A 362 -11.97 -5.02 7.37
CA SER A 362 -12.89 -4.24 6.53
C SER A 362 -12.51 -4.28 5.05
N LEU A 363 -11.21 -4.13 4.73
CA LEU A 363 -10.70 -4.23 3.35
C LEU A 363 -10.27 -5.65 2.96
N GLY A 364 -10.22 -6.59 3.91
CA GLY A 364 -9.87 -7.99 3.69
C GLY A 364 -8.37 -8.26 3.45
N TRP A 365 -7.48 -7.28 3.60
CA TRP A 365 -6.06 -7.45 3.29
C TRP A 365 -5.36 -8.43 4.23
N ARG A 366 -4.30 -9.05 3.74
CA ARG A 366 -3.59 -10.12 4.46
C ARG A 366 -2.92 -9.68 5.76
N ASP A 367 -2.51 -8.41 5.87
CA ASP A 367 -1.88 -7.76 7.03
C ASP A 367 -1.93 -6.22 6.85
N TYR A 368 -1.36 -5.47 7.79
CA TYR A 368 -1.11 -4.03 7.70
C TYR A 368 -0.39 -3.64 6.40
N GLY A 369 -0.92 -2.66 5.66
CA GLY A 369 -0.45 -2.35 4.29
C GLY A 369 1.00 -1.85 4.20
N TYR A 370 1.42 -1.03 5.16
CA TYR A 370 2.74 -0.40 5.18
C TYR A 370 3.79 -1.27 5.86
N ASN A 371 5.03 -1.26 5.39
CA ASN A 371 6.13 -1.98 6.07
C ASN A 371 6.50 -1.34 7.41
N PHE A 372 6.43 -0.01 7.49
CA PHE A 372 6.70 0.74 8.71
C PHE A 372 5.73 1.91 8.89
N THR A 373 5.59 2.36 10.13
CA THR A 373 4.84 3.57 10.46
C THR A 373 5.67 4.49 11.35
N ILE A 374 5.48 5.80 11.22
CA ILE A 374 6.21 6.84 11.96
C ILE A 374 5.21 7.83 12.55
N ASP A 375 5.29 8.08 13.85
CA ASP A 375 4.43 9.08 14.51
C ASP A 375 5.05 10.50 14.47
N LYS A 376 4.24 11.51 14.83
CA LYS A 376 4.72 12.90 14.91
C LYS A 376 5.76 13.14 16.01
N CYS A 377 5.97 12.21 16.93
CA CYS A 377 7.07 12.24 17.91
C CYS A 377 8.37 11.61 17.36
N GLY A 378 8.35 10.99 16.18
CA GLY A 378 9.51 10.33 15.56
C GLY A 378 9.77 8.91 16.06
N LYS A 379 8.80 8.26 16.75
CA LYS A 379 8.86 6.82 16.99
C LYS A 379 8.62 6.09 15.67
N ILE A 380 9.41 5.04 15.42
CA ILE A 380 9.25 4.14 14.28
C ILE A 380 8.62 2.86 14.80
N TYR A 381 7.64 2.35 14.06
CA TYR A 381 6.89 1.15 14.37
C TYR A 381 7.03 0.15 13.23
N GLU A 382 7.19 -1.12 13.56
CA GLU A 382 7.02 -2.23 12.62
C GLU A 382 5.56 -2.26 12.16
N GLY A 383 5.32 -2.08 10.86
CA GLY A 383 4.00 -2.24 10.26
C GLY A 383 3.79 -3.71 9.92
N ARG A 384 4.04 -4.07 8.66
CA ARG A 384 3.83 -5.42 8.13
C ARG A 384 4.76 -6.47 8.73
N SER A 385 4.17 -7.58 9.18
CA SER A 385 4.84 -8.70 9.84
C SER A 385 5.95 -9.32 8.99
N GLY A 386 7.02 -9.80 9.64
CA GLY A 386 8.17 -10.42 8.98
C GLY A 386 9.06 -9.46 8.19
N GLY A 387 8.71 -8.16 8.14
CA GLY A 387 9.31 -7.18 7.25
C GLY A 387 10.53 -6.41 7.76
N VAL A 388 10.87 -6.50 9.05
CA VAL A 388 11.82 -5.54 9.64
C VAL A 388 13.19 -5.60 8.98
N THR A 389 13.81 -6.78 8.86
CA THR A 389 15.07 -6.96 8.12
C THR A 389 14.84 -7.42 6.67
N LYS A 390 13.84 -8.27 6.40
CA LYS A 390 13.55 -8.86 5.08
C LYS A 390 12.72 -7.93 4.16
N ALA A 391 12.67 -8.24 2.86
CA ALA A 391 11.91 -7.48 1.87
C ALA A 391 10.44 -7.95 1.77
N VAL A 392 9.68 -7.91 2.87
CA VAL A 392 8.25 -8.31 2.81
C VAL A 392 7.48 -7.36 1.91
N ARG A 393 6.61 -7.90 1.06
CA ARG A 393 5.77 -7.11 0.16
C ARG A 393 4.64 -6.47 0.95
N GLY A 394 4.42 -5.18 0.73
CA GLY A 394 3.33 -4.41 1.32
C GLY A 394 2.11 -4.33 0.40
N ALA A 395 1.12 -3.54 0.81
CA ALA A 395 -0.09 -3.21 0.05
C ALA A 395 -0.32 -1.69 0.09
N HIS A 396 0.76 -0.91 -0.05
CA HIS A 396 0.80 0.53 0.17
C HIS A 396 0.89 1.34 -1.13
N THR A 397 1.24 0.75 -2.28
CA THR A 397 1.33 1.49 -3.53
C THR A 397 0.93 0.58 -4.66
N LEU A 398 -0.32 0.68 -5.08
CA LEU A 398 -0.89 -0.18 -6.11
C LEU A 398 -0.04 -0.11 -7.38
N GLY A 399 0.40 -1.28 -7.85
CA GLY A 399 1.29 -1.41 -9.01
C GLY A 399 2.78 -1.32 -8.69
N PHE A 400 3.19 -0.90 -7.48
CA PHE A 400 4.61 -0.78 -7.11
C PHE A 400 4.97 -1.44 -5.76
N ASN A 401 4.09 -2.25 -5.18
CA ASN A 401 4.40 -3.01 -3.95
C ASN A 401 5.59 -3.98 -4.12
N THR A 402 5.79 -4.50 -5.33
CA THR A 402 6.87 -5.43 -5.64
C THR A 402 8.26 -4.75 -5.67
N ASN A 403 9.22 -5.30 -4.92
CA ASN A 403 10.57 -4.75 -4.72
C ASN A 403 10.64 -3.33 -4.11
N SER A 404 9.62 -2.91 -3.35
CA SER A 404 9.63 -1.64 -2.62
C SER A 404 9.33 -1.84 -1.14
N MET A 405 9.23 -0.73 -0.39
CA MET A 405 8.63 -0.70 0.94
C MET A 405 7.83 0.58 1.15
N GLY A 406 6.77 0.51 1.94
CA GLY A 406 5.94 1.63 2.34
C GLY A 406 6.28 2.11 3.75
N VAL A 407 6.47 3.41 3.91
CA VAL A 407 6.68 4.08 5.19
C VAL A 407 5.59 5.14 5.38
N ALA A 408 4.61 4.85 6.23
CA ALA A 408 3.51 5.76 6.52
C ALA A 408 3.83 6.70 7.69
N VAL A 409 3.61 7.99 7.51
CA VAL A 409 3.67 8.98 8.59
C VAL A 409 2.24 9.22 9.09
N LEU A 410 2.00 8.99 10.38
CA LEU A 410 0.67 9.14 10.99
C LEU A 410 0.22 10.61 10.94
N GLY A 411 -0.75 10.90 10.08
CA GLY A 411 -1.34 12.22 9.92
C GLY A 411 -1.78 12.56 8.49
N THR A 412 -2.15 13.82 8.30
CA THR A 412 -2.40 14.46 6.99
C THR A 412 -1.45 15.65 6.81
N PHE A 413 -0.73 15.71 5.69
CA PHE A 413 0.31 16.74 5.43
C PHE A 413 0.10 17.51 4.12
N SER A 414 -1.15 17.65 3.65
CA SER A 414 -1.48 18.50 2.49
C SER A 414 -1.34 20.00 2.82
N THR A 415 -1.67 20.42 4.05
CA THR A 415 -1.58 21.81 4.54
C THR A 415 -0.91 21.95 5.92
N LYS A 416 -0.34 20.86 6.45
CA LYS A 416 0.36 20.85 7.74
C LYS A 416 1.77 20.32 7.54
N LYS A 417 2.75 21.05 8.09
CA LYS A 417 4.16 20.67 8.06
C LYS A 417 4.39 19.42 8.93
N PRO A 418 5.12 18.39 8.48
CA PRO A 418 5.52 17.27 9.33
C PRO A 418 6.52 17.75 10.40
N SER A 419 6.55 17.09 11.55
CA SER A 419 7.50 17.43 12.61
C SER A 419 8.94 17.10 12.20
N ALA A 420 9.91 17.88 12.70
CA ALA A 420 11.32 17.58 12.48
C ALA A 420 11.73 16.19 13.00
N LYS A 421 11.09 15.72 14.08
CA LYS A 421 11.28 14.37 14.64
C LYS A 421 10.83 13.28 13.66
N ALA A 422 9.65 13.42 13.05
CA ALA A 422 9.16 12.51 12.02
C ALA A 422 10.08 12.50 10.78
N VAL A 423 10.47 13.67 10.27
CA VAL A 423 11.39 13.77 9.11
C VAL A 423 12.75 13.12 9.40
N LYS A 424 13.30 13.32 10.61
CA LYS A 424 14.54 12.66 11.07
C LYS A 424 14.37 11.14 11.21
N ALA A 425 13.20 10.67 11.65
CA ALA A 425 12.88 9.24 11.73
C ALA A 425 12.79 8.59 10.35
N ILE A 426 12.17 9.23 9.35
CA ILE A 426 12.15 8.75 7.97
C ILE A 426 13.59 8.60 7.45
N ALA A 427 14.43 9.61 7.63
CA ALA A 427 15.83 9.56 7.20
C ALA A 427 16.63 8.44 7.87
N LYS A 428 16.48 8.23 9.19
CA LYS A 428 17.12 7.10 9.91
C LYS A 428 16.64 5.73 9.42
N LEU A 429 15.33 5.54 9.31
CA LEU A 429 14.73 4.28 8.87
C LEU A 429 15.16 3.93 7.44
N THR A 430 15.02 4.90 6.52
CA THR A 430 15.38 4.68 5.11
C THR A 430 16.88 4.46 4.95
N ALA A 431 17.76 5.20 5.63
CA ALA A 431 19.21 4.97 5.59
C ALA A 431 19.57 3.53 5.96
N TRP A 432 19.08 3.03 7.10
CA TRP A 432 19.36 1.67 7.56
C TRP A 432 18.76 0.62 6.62
N LYS A 433 17.45 0.70 6.37
CA LYS A 433 16.71 -0.34 5.65
C LYS A 433 17.12 -0.44 4.18
N LEU A 434 17.42 0.68 3.53
CA LEU A 434 17.99 0.70 2.17
C LEU A 434 19.45 0.22 2.14
N GLY A 435 20.20 0.44 3.22
CA GLY A 435 21.57 -0.07 3.39
C GLY A 435 21.62 -1.60 3.34
N LEU A 436 20.67 -2.29 4.00
CA LEU A 436 20.52 -3.75 3.93
C LEU A 436 20.36 -4.29 2.50
N PHE A 437 19.87 -3.47 1.56
CA PHE A 437 19.69 -3.82 0.14
C PHE A 437 20.63 -3.05 -0.80
N LYS A 438 21.72 -2.49 -0.26
CA LYS A 438 22.78 -1.77 -0.99
C LYS A 438 22.25 -0.62 -1.88
N ARG A 439 21.21 0.11 -1.45
CA ARG A 439 20.63 1.25 -2.21
C ARG A 439 21.13 2.58 -1.65
N ASN A 440 21.56 3.47 -2.55
CA ASN A 440 21.91 4.86 -2.25
C ASN A 440 20.63 5.72 -2.14
N PRO A 441 20.33 6.33 -0.98
CA PRO A 441 19.13 7.17 -0.77
C PRO A 441 18.99 8.38 -1.70
N ARG A 442 20.10 8.92 -2.24
CA ARG A 442 20.08 10.01 -3.23
C ARG A 442 19.84 9.52 -4.67
N GLY A 443 19.96 8.23 -4.92
CA GLY A 443 19.91 7.65 -6.26
C GLY A 443 18.51 7.63 -6.88
N THR A 444 18.48 7.20 -8.15
CA THR A 444 17.26 6.77 -8.84
C THR A 444 17.39 5.29 -9.23
N THR A 445 16.26 4.64 -9.49
CA THR A 445 16.18 3.25 -9.92
C THR A 445 14.92 3.03 -10.74
N HIS A 446 14.78 1.85 -11.34
CA HIS A 446 13.61 1.48 -12.13
C HIS A 446 12.78 0.39 -11.45
N LEU A 447 11.46 0.59 -11.44
CA LEU A 447 10.44 -0.40 -11.09
C LEU A 447 9.48 -0.60 -12.26
N VAL A 448 9.01 -1.83 -12.43
CA VAL A 448 7.96 -2.17 -13.41
C VAL A 448 6.61 -2.02 -12.72
N SER A 449 5.70 -1.24 -13.30
CA SER A 449 4.33 -1.09 -12.82
C SER A 449 3.52 -2.38 -12.99
N GLY A 450 2.83 -2.81 -11.93
CA GLY A 450 1.76 -3.80 -11.97
C GLY A 450 0.43 -3.27 -12.52
N GLY A 451 0.33 -1.96 -12.77
CA GLY A 451 -0.88 -1.27 -13.19
C GLY A 451 -1.43 -0.34 -12.10
N GLY A 452 -2.03 0.77 -12.53
CA GLY A 452 -2.63 1.80 -11.68
C GLY A 452 -3.10 2.99 -12.52
N ASN A 453 -3.69 4.01 -11.90
CA ASN A 453 -4.27 5.15 -12.62
C ASN A 453 -3.23 6.06 -13.31
N LYS A 454 -1.95 6.00 -12.90
CA LYS A 454 -0.85 6.82 -13.41
C LYS A 454 0.06 6.10 -14.41
N TYR A 455 0.28 4.79 -14.23
CA TYR A 455 1.17 4.00 -15.07
C TYR A 455 0.54 2.65 -15.41
N LYS A 456 0.38 2.40 -16.71
CA LYS A 456 -0.09 1.12 -17.26
C LYS A 456 0.81 -0.04 -16.79
N LYS A 457 0.21 -1.22 -16.65
CA LYS A 457 0.93 -2.47 -16.32
C LYS A 457 2.06 -2.72 -17.32
N GLY A 458 3.23 -3.15 -16.84
CA GLY A 458 4.44 -3.35 -17.64
C GLY A 458 5.31 -2.10 -17.83
N ALA A 459 4.83 -0.89 -17.53
CA ALA A 459 5.61 0.33 -17.69
C ALA A 459 6.85 0.34 -16.77
N ASN A 460 8.04 0.57 -17.34
CA ASN A 460 9.30 0.63 -16.60
C ASN A 460 9.58 2.07 -16.14
N VAL A 461 9.27 2.39 -14.89
CA VAL A 461 9.24 3.76 -14.37
C VAL A 461 10.50 4.08 -13.57
N LYS A 462 11.17 5.19 -13.94
CA LYS A 462 12.30 5.76 -13.19
C LYS A 462 11.79 6.52 -11.97
N LEU A 463 12.25 6.11 -10.79
CA LEU A 463 11.85 6.66 -9.49
C LEU A 463 13.08 7.02 -8.67
N HIS A 464 12.95 7.97 -7.74
CA HIS A 464 13.93 8.12 -6.67
C HIS A 464 13.92 6.90 -5.74
N VAL A 465 15.08 6.54 -5.19
CA VAL A 465 15.21 5.45 -4.20
C VAL A 465 14.41 5.76 -2.92
N ILE A 466 14.18 7.03 -2.60
CA ILE A 466 13.14 7.47 -1.66
C ILE A 466 12.18 8.37 -2.44
N ALA A 467 10.96 7.90 -2.63
CA ALA A 467 9.90 8.51 -3.43
C ALA A 467 8.68 8.86 -2.56
N GLY A 468 7.82 9.77 -3.01
CA GLY A 468 6.47 9.92 -2.47
C GLY A 468 5.52 8.95 -3.16
N HIS A 469 4.41 8.58 -2.51
CA HIS A 469 3.35 7.77 -3.15
C HIS A 469 2.88 8.35 -4.49
N ARG A 470 2.67 9.67 -4.55
CA ARG A 470 2.38 10.44 -5.79
C ARG A 470 3.37 10.25 -6.95
N ASP A 471 4.57 9.75 -6.68
CA ASP A 471 5.56 9.47 -7.73
C ASP A 471 5.16 8.20 -8.50
N GLY A 472 4.59 7.20 -7.82
CA GLY A 472 4.12 5.93 -8.40
C GLY A 472 2.63 5.86 -8.74
N PHE A 473 1.77 6.67 -8.11
CA PHE A 473 0.32 6.67 -8.33
C PHE A 473 -0.21 8.11 -8.44
N ALA A 474 -1.37 8.36 -9.07
CA ALA A 474 -1.98 9.69 -9.07
C ALA A 474 -2.82 9.85 -7.80
N THR A 475 -2.22 10.48 -6.80
CA THR A 475 -2.74 10.67 -5.43
C THR A 475 -2.13 11.93 -4.80
N GLU A 476 -2.79 12.54 -3.81
CA GLU A 476 -2.16 13.59 -3.00
C GLU A 476 -1.05 13.04 -2.09
N CYS A 477 -1.09 11.77 -1.72
CA CYS A 477 -0.18 11.18 -0.74
C CYS A 477 1.31 11.37 -1.15
N PRO A 478 2.24 11.77 -0.25
CA PRO A 478 2.12 11.93 1.21
C PRO A 478 1.70 13.34 1.66
N GLY A 479 1.03 14.12 0.80
CA GLY A 479 0.68 15.52 1.04
C GLY A 479 1.82 16.48 0.70
N LYS A 480 1.44 17.69 0.26
CA LYS A 480 2.34 18.72 -0.28
C LYS A 480 3.52 19.04 0.64
N ASP A 481 3.30 19.17 1.95
CA ASP A 481 4.34 19.64 2.88
C ASP A 481 5.29 18.54 3.36
N LEU A 482 4.86 17.27 3.38
CA LEU A 482 5.76 16.14 3.60
C LEU A 482 6.54 15.80 2.33
N TYR A 483 5.90 15.88 1.15
CA TYR A 483 6.57 15.67 -0.14
C TYR A 483 7.75 16.65 -0.35
N LYS A 484 7.57 17.94 -0.03
CA LYS A 484 8.64 18.96 -0.04
C LYS A 484 9.88 18.57 0.79
N LYS A 485 9.74 17.72 1.82
CA LYS A 485 10.86 17.29 2.68
C LYS A 485 11.65 16.10 2.11
N LEU A 486 11.17 15.41 1.07
CA LEU A 486 11.86 14.22 0.55
C LEU A 486 13.28 14.50 0.04
N GLY A 487 13.54 15.69 -0.51
CA GLY A 487 14.90 16.10 -0.89
C GLY A 487 15.87 16.16 0.31
N SER A 488 15.44 16.69 1.46
CA SER A 488 16.27 16.73 2.66
C SER A 488 16.38 15.37 3.38
N VAL A 489 15.34 14.53 3.28
CA VAL A 489 15.38 13.12 3.69
C VAL A 489 16.44 12.36 2.89
N ARG A 490 16.42 12.46 1.55
CA ARG A 490 17.42 11.80 0.68
C ARG A 490 18.85 12.22 1.01
N LYS A 491 19.13 13.52 1.17
CA LYS A 491 20.44 14.03 1.60
C LYS A 491 20.86 13.50 2.98
N THR A 492 19.95 13.53 3.96
CA THR A 492 20.24 13.09 5.35
C THR A 492 20.45 11.59 5.43
N ALA A 493 19.64 10.79 4.71
CA ALA A 493 19.73 9.34 4.72
C ALA A 493 21.02 8.84 4.04
N ALA A 494 21.47 9.51 2.96
CA ALA A 494 22.77 9.21 2.35
C ALA A 494 23.93 9.50 3.32
N ARG A 495 23.93 10.67 3.97
CA ARG A 495 24.95 10.98 5.00
C ARG A 495 24.98 9.97 6.14
N LEU A 496 23.81 9.46 6.57
CA LEU A 496 23.71 8.41 7.59
C LEU A 496 24.22 7.04 7.12
N GLN A 497 24.31 6.81 5.80
CA GLN A 497 25.03 5.66 5.20
C GLN A 497 26.52 5.97 4.91
N GLY A 498 27.06 7.14 5.27
CA GLY A 498 28.42 7.55 4.87
C GLY A 498 28.56 7.86 3.37
N ARG A 499 27.55 8.50 2.75
CA ARG A 499 27.49 8.91 1.33
C ARG A 499 27.14 10.38 1.13
#